data_AF-A0A972Z1B8-F1
#
_entry.id   AF-A0A972Z1B8-F1
#
_cell.length_a   1.000
_cell.length_b   1.000
_cell.length_c   1.000
_cell.angle_alpha   90.00
_cell.angle_beta   90.00
_cell.angle_gamma   90.00
#
_symmetry.space_group_name_H-M   'P 1'
#
loop_
_entity.id
_entity.type
_entity.pdbx_description
1 polymer ?
#
loop_
_entity_poly.entity_id
_entity_poly.type
_entity_poly.pdbx_seq_one_letter_code
_entity_poly.pdbx_strand_id
1 'polypeptide(L)'
;MAGVVAEFVSGKTWDELVQDVYRNPCGLDDSFGYNNHWATVGADGYDYPRNFNGDLSVLPATNNPKVEGGVYLTVPDYAMPLQLHRNGGTYPNGPVLSPESLEIMHADRAAEVWGGDAGSPNAGYGDGCRHHRDTNRLSDLGAYGSVPWLDLDAGYGVNLVIEEDARTGLDLQSEIEELVHDVMVADVTTT
;
A
#
# COMPACT_ATOMS: atom_id res chain seq x y z
N MET A 1 4.13 -9.84 12.21
CA MET A 1 4.36 -9.62 13.67
C MET A 1 4.08 -8.19 14.12
N ALA A 2 4.27 -7.17 13.27
CA ALA A 2 4.08 -5.76 13.64
C ALA A 2 2.71 -5.45 14.27
N GLY A 3 1.62 -6.03 13.75
CA GLY A 3 0.29 -5.78 14.30
C GLY A 3 0.12 -6.21 15.76
N VAL A 4 0.59 -7.40 16.13
CA VAL A 4 0.53 -7.89 17.53
C VAL A 4 1.33 -6.99 18.46
N VAL A 5 2.49 -6.48 18.01
CA VAL A 5 3.27 -5.53 18.80
C VAL A 5 2.49 -4.24 18.99
N ALA A 6 1.88 -3.71 17.92
CA ALA A 6 1.06 -2.50 17.98
C ALA A 6 -0.12 -2.65 18.96
N GLU A 7 -0.84 -3.77 18.92
CA GLU A 7 -1.92 -4.07 19.87
C GLU A 7 -1.40 -4.13 21.32
N PHE A 8 -0.29 -4.85 21.54
CA PHE A 8 0.29 -5.01 22.87
C PHE A 8 0.76 -3.69 23.49
N VAL A 9 1.45 -2.83 22.73
CA VAL A 9 1.99 -1.57 23.26
C VAL A 9 0.92 -0.49 23.41
N SER A 10 -0.12 -0.50 22.57
CA SER A 10 -1.21 0.47 22.63
C SER A 10 -2.30 0.08 23.62
N GLY A 11 -2.44 -1.21 23.93
CA GLY A 11 -3.60 -1.75 24.64
C GLY A 11 -4.90 -1.72 23.83
N LYS A 12 -4.83 -1.40 22.54
CA LYS A 12 -5.96 -1.36 21.60
C LYS A 12 -5.99 -2.62 20.75
N THR A 13 -7.17 -2.99 20.31
CA THR A 13 -7.36 -3.99 19.26
C THR A 13 -6.91 -3.47 17.90
N TRP A 14 -6.64 -4.37 16.97
CA TRP A 14 -6.32 -4.00 15.59
C TRP A 14 -7.42 -3.14 14.93
N ASP A 15 -8.70 -3.39 15.22
CA ASP A 15 -9.81 -2.58 14.69
C ASP A 15 -9.76 -1.15 15.21
N GLU A 16 -9.56 -0.96 16.51
CA GLU A 16 -9.43 0.36 17.12
C GLU A 16 -8.22 1.12 16.56
N LEU A 17 -7.10 0.43 16.32
CA LEU A 17 -5.93 1.02 15.67
C LEU A 17 -6.23 1.45 14.23
N VAL A 18 -6.85 0.59 13.42
CA VAL A 18 -7.24 0.92 12.05
C VAL A 18 -8.25 2.07 12.02
N GLN A 19 -9.20 2.07 12.95
CA GLN A 19 -10.19 3.12 13.07
C GLN A 19 -9.54 4.46 13.40
N ASP A 20 -8.64 4.51 14.38
CA ASP A 20 -7.99 5.75 14.81
C ASP A 20 -6.96 6.29 13.83
N VAL A 21 -6.25 5.42 13.12
CA VAL A 21 -5.14 5.78 12.22
C VAL A 21 -5.62 6.04 10.79
N TYR A 22 -6.59 5.27 10.30
CA TYR A 22 -7.05 5.33 8.91
C TYR A 22 -8.50 5.80 8.79
N ARG A 23 -9.46 5.15 9.44
CA ARG A 23 -10.89 5.45 9.17
C ARG A 23 -11.29 6.85 9.62
N ASN A 24 -11.09 7.20 10.89
CA ASN A 24 -11.51 8.48 11.45
C ASN A 24 -10.79 9.68 10.82
N PRO A 25 -9.45 9.68 10.65
CA PRO A 25 -8.75 10.84 10.09
C PRO A 25 -9.10 11.11 8.62
N CYS A 26 -9.52 10.06 7.90
CA CYS A 26 -9.67 10.06 6.45
C CYS A 26 -11.13 9.98 5.98
N GLY A 27 -12.07 9.63 6.86
CA GLY A 27 -13.48 9.45 6.53
C GLY A 27 -13.76 8.15 5.76
N LEU A 28 -13.04 7.07 6.08
CA LEU A 28 -13.12 5.79 5.35
C LEU A 28 -13.94 4.71 6.07
N ASP A 29 -14.89 5.12 6.92
CA ASP A 29 -15.67 4.20 7.78
C ASP A 29 -16.45 3.14 6.98
N ASP A 30 -16.89 3.50 5.76
CA ASP A 30 -17.74 2.64 4.93
C ASP A 30 -16.97 1.70 3.98
N SER A 31 -15.65 1.91 3.83
CA SER A 31 -14.88 1.22 2.79
C SER A 31 -13.56 0.63 3.26
N PHE A 32 -12.95 1.12 4.34
CA PHE A 32 -11.68 0.59 4.82
C PHE A 32 -11.91 -0.51 5.85
N GLY A 33 -11.69 -1.76 5.44
CA GLY A 33 -11.82 -2.91 6.31
C GLY A 33 -10.64 -3.86 6.19
N TYR A 34 -10.71 -4.97 6.91
CA TYR A 34 -9.72 -6.01 6.83
C TYR A 34 -10.34 -7.40 6.95
N ASN A 35 -9.64 -8.39 6.43
CA ASN A 35 -9.96 -9.80 6.54
C ASN A 35 -8.70 -10.64 6.74
N ASN A 36 -8.88 -11.97 6.78
CA ASN A 36 -7.82 -12.93 6.58
C ASN A 36 -8.12 -13.65 5.27
N HIS A 37 -7.90 -12.95 4.16
CA HIS A 37 -8.28 -13.45 2.84
C HIS A 37 -7.64 -14.81 2.55
N TRP A 38 -6.42 -15.09 3.03
CA TRP A 38 -5.78 -16.41 2.90
C TRP A 38 -6.58 -17.56 3.51
N ALA A 39 -7.27 -17.32 4.62
CA ALA A 39 -8.06 -18.34 5.29
C ALA A 39 -9.45 -18.51 4.66
N THR A 40 -9.90 -17.56 3.83
CA THR A 40 -11.29 -17.46 3.36
C THR A 40 -11.42 -17.65 1.85
N VAL A 41 -10.67 -16.87 1.06
CA VAL A 41 -10.76 -16.82 -0.40
C VAL A 41 -9.43 -17.08 -1.13
N GLY A 42 -8.30 -16.95 -0.45
CA GLY A 42 -6.95 -17.05 -1.04
C GLY A 42 -6.38 -18.47 -1.12
N ALA A 43 -7.22 -19.49 -1.26
CA ALA A 43 -6.78 -20.88 -1.36
C ALA A 43 -5.87 -21.13 -2.58
N ASP A 44 -6.05 -20.36 -3.65
CA ASP A 44 -5.27 -20.42 -4.89
C ASP A 44 -4.00 -19.54 -4.83
N GLY A 45 -3.58 -19.10 -3.64
CA GLY A 45 -2.41 -18.26 -3.48
C GLY A 45 -2.61 -16.89 -4.13
N TYR A 46 -1.65 -16.41 -4.91
CA TYR A 46 -1.66 -15.03 -5.41
C TYR A 46 -2.62 -14.76 -6.59
N ASP A 47 -3.34 -15.78 -7.06
CA ASP A 47 -4.35 -15.67 -8.12
C ASP A 47 -5.62 -15.02 -7.60
N TYR A 48 -6.22 -14.10 -8.38
CA TYR A 48 -7.45 -13.41 -7.96
C TYR A 48 -8.57 -14.42 -7.67
N PRO A 49 -9.18 -14.37 -6.46
CA PRO A 49 -10.22 -15.31 -6.09
C PRO A 49 -11.53 -14.97 -6.80
N ARG A 50 -11.84 -15.70 -7.88
CA ARG A 50 -13.04 -15.42 -8.71
C ARG A 50 -14.36 -15.55 -7.97
N ASN A 51 -14.39 -16.25 -6.83
CA ASN A 51 -15.56 -16.30 -5.94
C ASN A 51 -15.72 -15.06 -5.06
N PHE A 52 -14.68 -14.23 -4.90
CA PHE A 52 -14.78 -12.94 -4.23
C PHE A 52 -15.54 -11.95 -5.11
N ASN A 53 -15.10 -11.73 -6.36
CA ASN A 53 -15.79 -10.91 -7.36
C ASN A 53 -16.27 -9.54 -6.81
N GLY A 54 -15.46 -8.90 -5.95
CA GLY A 54 -15.79 -7.64 -5.28
C GLY A 54 -16.91 -7.70 -4.23
N ASP A 55 -17.41 -8.88 -3.87
CA ASP A 55 -18.50 -9.08 -2.90
C ASP A 55 -17.94 -9.28 -1.48
N LEU A 56 -18.04 -8.24 -0.65
CA LEU A 56 -17.61 -8.32 0.75
C LEU A 56 -18.41 -9.34 1.58
N SER A 57 -19.61 -9.75 1.15
CA SER A 57 -20.43 -10.71 1.91
C SER A 57 -19.80 -12.11 1.97
N VAL A 58 -18.88 -12.42 1.05
CA VAL A 58 -18.12 -13.69 1.07
C VAL A 58 -16.92 -13.65 2.01
N LEU A 59 -16.59 -12.49 2.57
CA LEU A 59 -15.54 -12.32 3.57
C LEU A 59 -16.15 -12.38 4.98
N PRO A 60 -16.06 -13.51 5.70
CA PRO A 60 -16.59 -13.60 7.05
C PRO A 60 -15.82 -12.66 7.99
N ALA A 61 -16.50 -12.12 9.00
CA ALA A 61 -15.85 -11.37 10.06
C ALA A 61 -14.71 -12.18 10.70
N THR A 62 -13.59 -11.53 10.99
CA THR A 62 -12.40 -12.19 11.56
C THR A 62 -11.84 -11.41 12.75
N ASN A 63 -11.46 -12.14 13.80
CA ASN A 63 -10.68 -11.61 14.92
C ASN A 63 -9.16 -11.84 14.72
N ASN A 64 -8.76 -12.42 13.59
CA ASN A 64 -7.36 -12.67 13.25
C ASN A 64 -7.05 -12.13 11.85
N PRO A 65 -6.99 -10.80 11.69
CA PRO A 65 -6.72 -10.17 10.42
C PRO A 65 -5.32 -10.51 9.90
N LYS A 66 -5.19 -10.65 8.58
CA LYS A 66 -3.87 -10.77 7.95
C LYS A 66 -3.29 -9.38 7.76
N VAL A 67 -2.45 -8.92 8.69
CA VAL A 67 -1.88 -7.55 8.63
C VAL A 67 -1.04 -7.29 7.36
N GLU A 68 -0.46 -8.33 6.76
CA GLU A 68 0.41 -8.24 5.57
C GLU A 68 -0.34 -8.07 4.23
N GLY A 69 -1.67 -7.99 4.22
CA GLY A 69 -2.43 -7.85 2.96
C GLY A 69 -3.94 -8.04 3.09
N GLY A 70 -4.45 -8.13 4.31
CA GLY A 70 -5.86 -8.37 4.61
C GLY A 70 -6.76 -7.17 4.40
N VAL A 71 -6.20 -5.98 4.16
CA VAL A 71 -6.96 -4.75 3.97
C VAL A 71 -7.77 -4.84 2.66
N TYR A 72 -9.01 -4.37 2.71
CA TYR A 72 -9.83 -4.11 1.52
C TYR A 72 -10.37 -2.69 1.58
N LEU A 73 -10.52 -2.09 0.39
CA LEU A 73 -11.08 -0.76 0.16
C LEU A 73 -11.49 -0.58 -1.29
N THR A 74 -12.25 0.47 -1.57
CA THR A 74 -12.61 0.83 -2.95
C THR A 74 -11.40 1.42 -3.68
N VAL A 75 -11.40 1.31 -5.02
CA VAL A 75 -10.34 1.92 -5.85
C VAL A 75 -10.21 3.44 -5.60
N PRO A 76 -11.31 4.24 -5.55
CA PRO A 76 -11.21 5.66 -5.20
C PRO A 76 -10.60 5.91 -3.82
N ASP A 77 -10.97 5.12 -2.81
CA ASP A 77 -10.48 5.32 -1.45
C ASP A 77 -9.01 4.93 -1.28
N TYR A 78 -8.47 4.09 -2.17
CA TYR A 78 -7.05 3.74 -2.16
C TYR A 78 -6.14 4.92 -2.48
N ALA A 79 -6.66 5.96 -3.13
CA ALA A 79 -5.91 7.20 -3.29
C ALA A 79 -5.49 7.79 -1.93
N MET A 80 -6.24 7.53 -0.85
CA MET A 80 -5.97 8.16 0.43
C MET A 80 -4.65 7.72 1.09
N PRO A 81 -4.34 6.42 1.27
CA PRO A 81 -3.01 5.99 1.69
C PRO A 81 -1.86 6.59 0.85
N LEU A 82 -2.03 6.68 -0.47
CA LEU A 82 -1.02 7.29 -1.35
C LEU A 82 -0.87 8.81 -1.09
N GLN A 83 -2.00 9.50 -0.89
CA GLN A 83 -2.02 10.93 -0.59
C GLN A 83 -1.41 11.26 0.78
N LEU A 84 -1.46 10.33 1.74
CA LEU A 84 -0.82 10.51 3.05
C LEU A 84 0.67 10.82 2.93
N HIS A 85 1.37 10.12 2.04
CA HIS A 85 2.79 10.34 1.78
C HIS A 85 3.07 11.70 1.15
N ARG A 86 2.16 12.18 0.29
CA ARG A 86 2.28 13.49 -0.38
C ARG A 86 1.92 14.66 0.53
N ASN A 87 1.00 14.45 1.46
CA ASN A 87 0.51 15.48 2.38
C ASN A 87 1.31 15.56 3.68
N GLY A 88 2.56 15.11 3.67
CA GLY A 88 3.44 15.18 4.85
C GLY A 88 2.93 14.39 6.05
N GLY A 89 2.16 13.32 5.82
CA GLY A 89 1.67 12.42 6.87
C GLY A 89 0.35 12.87 7.49
N THR A 90 -0.40 13.72 6.79
CA THR A 90 -1.69 14.25 7.27
C THR A 90 -2.87 13.85 6.38
N TYR A 91 -4.00 13.59 7.02
CA TYR A 91 -5.32 13.54 6.39
C TYR A 91 -6.12 14.80 6.75
N PRO A 92 -7.27 15.07 6.08
CA PRO A 92 -8.08 16.24 6.37
C PRO A 92 -8.47 16.42 7.85
N ASN A 93 -8.68 15.32 8.58
CA ASN A 93 -9.11 15.38 9.99
C ASN A 93 -7.97 15.15 11.00
N GLY A 94 -6.70 15.12 10.58
CA GLY A 94 -5.58 15.11 11.53
C GLY A 94 -4.27 14.50 11.01
N PRO A 95 -3.18 14.69 11.78
CA PRO A 95 -1.90 14.05 11.50
C PRO A 95 -1.93 12.56 11.83
N VAL A 96 -1.26 11.74 11.02
CA VAL A 96 -1.12 10.29 11.21
C VAL A 96 0.34 9.88 11.28
N LEU A 97 1.18 10.43 10.41
CA LEU A 97 2.62 10.24 10.41
C LEU A 97 3.31 11.59 10.56
N SER A 98 4.45 11.61 11.25
CA SER A 98 5.31 12.80 11.25
C SER A 98 6.13 12.86 9.95
N PRO A 99 6.58 14.06 9.53
CA PRO A 99 7.49 14.18 8.39
C PRO A 99 8.75 13.31 8.53
N GLU A 100 9.31 13.21 9.75
CA GLU A 100 10.49 12.38 10.03
C GLU A 100 10.18 10.89 9.87
N SER A 101 8.95 10.46 10.19
CA SER A 101 8.51 9.08 9.97
C SER A 101 8.40 8.77 8.48
N LEU A 102 7.94 9.74 7.67
CA LEU A 102 7.91 9.60 6.22
C LEU A 102 9.31 9.53 5.62
N GLU A 103 10.24 10.36 6.07
CA GLU A 103 11.64 10.29 5.64
C GLU A 103 12.24 8.89 5.86
N ILE A 104 11.95 8.27 7.02
CA ILE A 104 12.37 6.90 7.32
C ILE A 104 11.69 5.89 6.40
N MET A 105 10.37 6.03 6.17
CA MET A 105 9.62 5.12 5.29
C MET A 105 10.11 5.17 3.84
N HIS A 106 10.49 6.34 3.35
CA HIS A 106 10.89 6.57 1.96
C HIS A 106 12.36 6.21 1.68
N ALA A 107 13.20 6.14 2.72
CA ALA A 107 14.61 5.82 2.59
C ALA A 107 14.88 4.35 2.22
N ASP A 108 15.97 4.11 1.49
CA ASP A 108 16.52 2.76 1.31
C ASP A 108 17.22 2.29 2.60
N ARG A 109 16.40 1.83 3.56
CA ARG A 109 16.85 1.32 4.86
C ARG A 109 17.72 0.08 4.72
N ALA A 110 17.45 -0.75 3.72
CA ALA A 110 18.27 -1.93 3.42
C ALA A 110 19.73 -1.54 3.13
N ALA A 111 19.96 -0.53 2.30
CA ALA A 111 21.30 -0.01 2.05
C ALA A 111 21.89 0.69 3.29
N GLU A 112 21.14 1.62 3.89
CA GLU A 112 21.65 2.51 4.92
C GLU A 112 22.08 1.78 6.20
N VAL A 113 21.30 0.78 6.64
CA VAL A 113 21.59 0.04 7.89
C VAL A 113 22.46 -1.18 7.64
N TRP A 114 22.19 -1.89 6.56
CA TRP A 114 22.70 -3.25 6.35
C TRP A 114 23.69 -3.33 5.18
N GLY A 115 23.87 -2.26 4.41
CA GLY A 115 24.65 -2.30 3.17
C GLY A 115 24.11 -3.29 2.15
N GLY A 116 22.79 -3.57 2.20
CA GLY A 116 22.14 -4.66 1.48
C GLY A 116 21.31 -4.21 0.29
N ASP A 117 20.59 -5.18 -0.27
CA ASP A 117 19.63 -4.99 -1.35
C ASP A 117 18.36 -5.82 -1.13
N ALA A 118 17.32 -5.54 -1.91
CA ALA A 118 16.01 -6.19 -1.87
C ALA A 118 15.85 -7.23 -3.00
N GLY A 119 16.85 -8.11 -3.15
CA GLY A 119 16.87 -9.20 -4.11
C GLY A 119 17.55 -8.87 -5.44
N SER A 120 17.95 -7.61 -5.64
CA SER A 120 18.79 -7.19 -6.77
C SER A 120 19.53 -5.89 -6.44
N PRO A 121 20.70 -5.61 -7.04
CA PRO A 121 21.48 -4.40 -6.74
C PRO A 121 20.75 -3.07 -6.98
N ASN A 122 19.71 -3.05 -7.82
CA ASN A 122 18.93 -1.85 -8.13
C ASN A 122 17.68 -1.70 -7.26
N ALA A 123 17.42 -2.67 -6.36
CA ALA A 123 16.28 -2.64 -5.46
C ALA A 123 16.75 -2.47 -4.01
N GLY A 124 16.21 -1.44 -3.35
CA GLY A 124 16.27 -1.23 -1.91
C GLY A 124 14.95 -1.59 -1.23
N TYR A 125 14.90 -1.40 0.10
CA TYR A 125 13.67 -1.57 0.87
C TYR A 125 13.60 -0.56 2.00
N GLY A 126 12.49 0.16 2.08
CA GLY A 126 12.15 1.08 3.17
C GLY A 126 11.15 0.47 4.15
N ASP A 127 10.57 1.28 5.03
CA ASP A 127 9.54 0.79 5.95
C ASP A 127 8.19 0.63 5.24
N GLY A 128 8.01 -0.52 4.60
CA GLY A 128 6.75 -0.96 3.99
C GLY A 128 6.73 -0.97 2.46
N CYS A 129 7.74 -0.43 1.78
CA CYS A 129 7.80 -0.39 0.32
C CYS A 129 9.17 -0.80 -0.21
N ARG A 130 9.18 -1.41 -1.39
CA ARG A 130 10.40 -1.56 -2.20
C ARG A 130 10.81 -0.19 -2.74
N HIS A 131 12.11 0.08 -2.72
CA HIS A 131 12.71 1.29 -3.28
C HIS A 131 13.42 0.96 -4.60
N HIS A 132 13.08 1.62 -5.70
CA HIS A 132 13.71 1.39 -7.01
C HIS A 132 14.82 2.42 -7.23
N ARG A 133 16.08 2.01 -7.08
CA ARG A 133 17.24 2.93 -7.05
C ARG A 133 17.49 3.64 -8.39
N ASP A 134 16.99 3.08 -9.49
CA ASP A 134 17.16 3.64 -10.82
C ASP A 134 16.23 4.84 -11.07
N THR A 135 15.05 4.86 -10.43
CA THR A 135 14.00 5.87 -10.64
C THR A 135 13.62 6.63 -9.38
N ASN A 136 14.14 6.22 -8.21
CA ASN A 136 13.77 6.70 -6.88
C ASN A 136 12.29 6.46 -6.50
N ARG A 137 11.56 5.67 -7.29
CA ARG A 137 10.15 5.34 -7.02
C ARG A 137 10.02 4.31 -5.92
N LEU A 138 8.90 4.34 -5.21
CA LEU A 138 8.53 3.34 -4.21
C LEU A 138 7.38 2.50 -4.74
N SER A 139 7.40 1.18 -4.50
CA SER A 139 6.29 0.30 -4.87
C SER A 139 6.02 -0.74 -3.80
N ASP A 140 4.79 -1.25 -3.76
CA ASP A 140 4.44 -2.42 -2.97
C ASP A 140 3.63 -3.41 -3.83
N LEU A 141 4.07 -4.66 -3.92
CA LEU A 141 3.37 -5.67 -4.72
C LEU A 141 2.34 -6.37 -3.85
N GLY A 142 1.07 -6.16 -4.18
CA GLY A 142 -0.05 -6.89 -3.59
C GLY A 142 -0.28 -8.25 -4.23
N ALA A 143 -1.07 -9.07 -3.54
CA ALA A 143 -1.72 -10.20 -4.18
C ALA A 143 -2.73 -9.71 -5.24
N TYR A 144 -3.17 -10.64 -6.08
CA TYR A 144 -4.32 -10.42 -6.96
C TYR A 144 -4.15 -9.27 -7.95
N GLY A 145 -2.91 -9.02 -8.42
CA GLY A 145 -2.62 -8.02 -9.44
C GLY A 145 -2.64 -6.56 -8.97
N SER A 146 -2.70 -6.29 -7.65
CA SER A 146 -2.61 -4.93 -7.12
C SER A 146 -1.16 -4.47 -7.04
N VAL A 147 -0.85 -3.32 -7.65
CA VAL A 147 0.50 -2.72 -7.64
C VAL A 147 0.41 -1.20 -7.47
N PRO A 148 0.42 -0.69 -6.23
CA PRO A 148 0.66 0.72 -5.96
C PRO A 148 2.12 1.13 -6.19
N TRP A 149 2.33 2.36 -6.64
CA TRP A 149 3.63 3.01 -6.61
C TRP A 149 3.52 4.52 -6.36
N LEU A 150 4.63 5.09 -5.88
CA LEU A 150 4.81 6.51 -5.59
C LEU A 150 6.04 7.01 -6.34
N ASP A 151 5.87 8.15 -7.00
CA ASP A 151 6.97 8.97 -7.51
C ASP A 151 6.94 10.29 -6.73
N LEU A 152 7.74 10.36 -5.66
CA LEU A 152 7.72 11.49 -4.74
C LEU A 152 8.41 12.72 -5.35
N ASP A 153 9.38 12.51 -6.22
CA ASP A 153 10.11 13.58 -6.91
C ASP A 153 9.20 14.27 -7.94
N ALA A 154 8.42 13.49 -8.71
CA ALA A 154 7.39 14.02 -9.60
C ALA A 154 6.08 14.36 -8.88
N GLY A 155 5.94 13.95 -7.61
CA GLY A 155 4.82 14.28 -6.75
C GLY A 155 3.51 13.62 -7.17
N TYR A 156 3.51 12.33 -7.51
CA TYR A 156 2.28 11.56 -7.76
C TYR A 156 2.32 10.16 -7.15
N GLY A 157 1.14 9.54 -7.07
CA GLY A 157 0.96 8.14 -6.69
C GLY A 157 -0.06 7.48 -7.59
N VAL A 158 0.11 6.18 -7.81
CA VAL A 158 -0.76 5.38 -8.67
C VAL A 158 -1.12 4.10 -7.94
N ASN A 159 -2.35 3.63 -8.16
CA ASN A 159 -2.79 2.31 -7.76
C ASN A 159 -3.26 1.55 -9.01
N LEU A 160 -2.44 0.62 -9.51
CA LEU A 160 -2.86 -0.33 -10.53
C LEU A 160 -3.58 -1.50 -9.85
N VAL A 161 -4.81 -1.77 -10.26
CA VAL A 161 -5.58 -2.92 -9.79
C VAL A 161 -6.18 -3.64 -10.99
N ILE A 162 -5.90 -4.93 -11.10
CA ILE A 162 -6.51 -5.85 -12.05
C ILE A 162 -7.04 -7.06 -11.28
N GLU A 163 -7.96 -7.83 -11.86
CA GLU A 163 -8.48 -9.06 -11.24
C GLU A 163 -7.77 -10.30 -11.79
N GLU A 164 -6.44 -10.34 -11.61
CA GLU A 164 -5.56 -11.42 -12.08
C GLU A 164 -4.52 -11.78 -11.01
N ASP A 165 -3.48 -12.52 -11.36
CA ASP A 165 -2.41 -12.87 -10.43
C ASP A 165 -1.40 -11.72 -10.21
N ALA A 166 -0.64 -11.81 -9.11
CA ALA A 166 0.37 -10.81 -8.75
C ALA A 166 1.47 -10.62 -9.81
N ARG A 167 1.84 -11.67 -10.55
CA ARG A 167 2.87 -11.58 -11.59
C ARG A 167 2.37 -10.78 -12.78
N THR A 168 1.14 -11.03 -13.21
CA THR A 168 0.48 -10.27 -14.28
C THR A 168 0.39 -8.77 -13.92
N GLY A 169 0.05 -8.44 -12.67
CA GLY A 169 0.04 -7.05 -12.21
C GLY A 169 1.41 -6.37 -12.30
N LEU A 170 2.47 -7.07 -11.87
CA LEU A 170 3.85 -6.57 -11.91
C LEU A 170 4.36 -6.39 -13.36
N ASP A 171 4.07 -7.35 -14.23
CA ASP A 171 4.46 -7.28 -15.63
C ASP A 171 3.74 -6.10 -16.31
N LEU A 172 2.45 -5.89 -16.04
CA LEU A 172 1.71 -4.73 -16.56
C LEU A 172 2.22 -3.39 -16.01
N GLN A 173 2.52 -3.29 -14.72
CA GLN A 173 3.15 -2.10 -14.14
C GLN A 173 4.43 -1.76 -14.90
N SER A 174 5.28 -2.75 -15.17
CA SER A 174 6.55 -2.56 -15.88
C SER A 174 6.36 -2.01 -17.31
N GLU A 175 5.24 -2.33 -17.96
CA GLU A 175 4.91 -1.83 -19.30
C GLU A 175 4.36 -0.38 -19.28
N ILE A 176 3.68 0.02 -18.21
CA ILE A 176 2.94 1.30 -18.17
C ILE A 176 3.60 2.37 -17.30
N GLU A 177 4.54 2.03 -16.42
CA GLU A 177 5.04 2.97 -15.40
C GLU A 177 5.63 4.23 -16.03
N GLU A 178 6.47 4.10 -17.07
CA GLU A 178 7.03 5.26 -17.78
C GLU A 178 5.99 6.01 -18.62
N LEU A 179 5.01 5.32 -19.19
CA LEU A 179 3.92 5.98 -19.93
C LEU A 179 3.08 6.85 -18.99
N VAL A 180 2.82 6.36 -17.77
CA VAL A 180 2.12 7.14 -16.75
C VAL A 180 3.00 8.30 -16.30
N HIS A 181 4.30 8.08 -16.05
CA HIS A 181 5.23 9.15 -15.70
C HIS A 181 5.21 10.29 -16.72
N ASP A 182 5.34 9.99 -18.01
CA ASP A 182 5.33 10.97 -19.09
C ASP A 182 4.04 11.82 -19.09
N VAL A 183 2.89 11.20 -18.86
CA VAL A 183 1.60 11.90 -18.75
C VAL A 183 1.57 12.81 -17.53
N MET A 184 1.96 12.29 -16.36
CA MET A 184 1.90 13.03 -15.10
C MET A 184 2.83 14.25 -15.09
N VAL A 185 4.02 14.15 -15.69
CA VAL A 185 4.96 15.29 -15.72
C VAL A 185 4.64 16.30 -16.83
N ALA A 186 4.00 15.88 -17.92
CA ALA A 186 3.54 16.79 -18.97
C ALA A 186 2.48 17.78 -18.43
N ASP A 187 1.55 17.30 -17.60
CA ASP A 187 0.50 18.12 -16.98
C ASP A 187 1.06 19.18 -16.02
N VAL A 188 2.22 18.93 -15.39
CA VAL A 188 2.88 19.90 -14.50
C VAL A 188 3.50 21.08 -15.28
N THR A 189 3.88 20.88 -16.54
CA THR A 189 4.51 21.93 -17.36
C THR A 189 3.54 22.91 -18.02
N THR A 190 2.23 22.68 -17.89
CA THR A 190 1.18 23.49 -18.53
C THR A 190 0.43 24.45 -17.59
N THR A 191 0.78 24.49 -16.30
CA THR A 191 0.29 25.44 -15.29
C THR A 191 1.36 26.45 -14.88
#